data_AF-Q0IXV5-F1
#
_entry.id   AF-Q0IXV5-F1
#
_cell.length_a   1.000
_cell.length_b   1.000
_cell.length_c   1.000
_cell.angle_alpha   90.00
_cell.angle_beta   90.00
_cell.angle_gamma   90.00
#
_symmetry.space_group_name_H-M   'P 1'
#
loop_
_entity.id
_entity.type
_entity.pdbx_description
1 polymer ?
#
loop_
_entity_poly.entity_id
_entity_poly.type
_entity_poly.pdbx_seq_one_letter_code
_entity_poly.pdbx_strand_id
1 'polypeptide(L)'
;MHGNHTSCQRKDESVFSDPTYNVSVLFGKRDEPLLLACARQLIEHISGSGSARSLMISLGLKDHSQATMKYIVSTIIENRLW
;
A
#
# COMPACT_ATOMS: atom_id res chain seq x y z
N MET A 1 9.77 -27.62 36.70
CA MET A 1 8.52 -27.65 37.51
C MET A 1 8.50 -26.38 38.35
N HIS A 2 7.70 -25.35 38.14
CA HIS A 2 6.48 -25.13 37.37
C HIS A 2 6.50 -23.69 36.87
N GLY A 3 6.22 -23.48 35.57
CA GLY A 3 5.88 -22.16 35.06
C GLY A 3 4.44 -21.85 35.46
N ASN A 4 4.22 -20.71 36.11
CA ASN A 4 2.88 -20.19 36.33
C ASN A 4 2.64 -19.02 35.39
N HIS A 5 1.78 -19.34 34.44
CA HIS A 5 1.03 -18.48 33.54
C HIS A 5 0.19 -17.47 34.35
N THR A 6 0.44 -16.18 34.15
CA THR A 6 -0.61 -15.16 34.29
C THR A 6 -0.65 -14.43 32.96
N SER A 7 -1.65 -14.79 32.15
CA SER A 7 -2.05 -14.10 30.93
C SER A 7 -2.39 -12.66 31.27
N CYS A 8 -1.45 -11.76 31.00
CA CYS A 8 -1.74 -10.35 30.88
C CYS A 8 -2.11 -10.10 29.41
N GLN A 9 -3.32 -10.48 29.01
CA GLN A 9 -3.97 -9.86 27.86
C GLN A 9 -4.25 -8.41 28.25
N ARG A 10 -3.20 -7.59 28.20
CA ARG A 10 -3.39 -6.16 28.02
C ARG A 10 -4.03 -6.05 26.65
N LYS A 11 -5.29 -5.64 26.63
CA LYS A 11 -5.81 -4.84 25.52
C LYS A 11 -4.87 -3.63 25.45
N ASP A 12 -3.72 -3.84 24.84
CA ASP A 12 -2.97 -2.74 24.28
C ASP A 12 -3.97 -2.16 23.29
N GLU A 13 -4.49 -1.01 23.66
CA GLU A 13 -5.16 -0.07 22.80
C GLU A 13 -4.27 0.01 21.57
N SER A 14 -4.50 -0.87 20.61
CA SER A 14 -3.73 -0.92 19.40
C SER A 14 -4.04 0.43 18.80
N VAL A 15 -3.09 1.36 18.97
CA VAL A 15 -2.85 2.39 17.99
C VAL A 15 -2.92 1.59 16.71
N PHE A 16 -4.03 1.72 16.00
CA PHE A 16 -4.24 1.12 14.71
C PHE A 16 -3.20 1.86 13.89
N SER A 17 -1.96 1.35 13.96
CA SER A 17 -0.80 2.00 13.42
C SER A 17 -1.00 1.69 11.96
N ASP A 18 -1.73 2.58 11.29
CA ASP A 18 -1.99 2.45 9.87
C ASP A 18 -0.65 2.08 9.24
N PRO A 19 -0.60 0.94 8.55
CA PRO A 19 0.66 0.40 8.08
C PRO A 19 1.40 1.51 7.33
N THR A 20 2.55 1.89 7.86
CA THR A 20 3.27 3.06 7.36
C THR A 20 4.01 2.64 6.09
N TYR A 21 3.42 2.92 4.94
CA TYR A 21 4.01 2.60 3.65
C TYR A 21 4.94 3.71 3.19
N ASN A 22 6.18 3.34 2.85
CA ASN A 22 7.10 4.24 2.18
C ASN A 22 6.95 4.06 0.66
N VAL A 23 6.74 5.17 -0.06
CA VAL A 23 6.67 5.20 -1.52
C VAL A 23 7.81 6.06 -2.03
N SER A 24 8.64 5.51 -2.91
CA SER A 24 9.77 6.21 -3.51
C SER A 24 9.80 6.02 -5.02
N VAL A 25 10.20 7.06 -5.75
CA VAL A 25 10.35 7.02 -7.21
C VAL A 25 11.79 6.67 -7.55
N LEU A 26 12.00 5.44 -8.01
CA LEU A 26 13.32 4.92 -8.40
C LEU A 26 13.78 5.54 -9.73
N PHE A 27 12.88 5.60 -10.72
CA PHE A 27 13.15 6.11 -12.06
C PHE A 27 11.96 6.94 -12.59
N GLY A 28 12.24 8.00 -13.36
CA GLY A 28 11.24 8.92 -13.90
C GLY A 28 11.14 10.25 -13.14
N LYS A 29 10.13 11.06 -13.49
CA LYS A 29 9.89 12.40 -12.92
C LYS A 29 9.34 12.28 -11.49
N ARG A 30 10.02 12.93 -10.53
CA ARG A 30 9.69 12.83 -9.10
C ARG A 30 8.59 13.80 -8.65
N ASP A 31 8.38 14.88 -9.40
CA ASP A 31 7.38 15.92 -9.11
C ASP A 31 6.04 15.66 -9.81
N GLU A 32 5.58 14.42 -9.83
CA GLU A 32 4.26 14.04 -10.33
C GLU A 32 3.41 13.50 -9.17
N PRO A 33 2.71 14.39 -8.44
CA PRO A 33 1.99 14.03 -7.20
C PRO A 33 0.88 13.00 -7.45
N LEU A 34 0.29 12.97 -8.64
CA LEU A 34 -0.70 11.97 -9.04
C LEU A 34 -0.11 10.55 -9.10
N LEU A 35 1.12 10.40 -9.57
CA LEU A 35 1.77 9.08 -9.59
C LEU A 35 2.03 8.57 -8.17
N LEU A 36 2.51 9.44 -7.29
CA LEU A 36 2.71 9.10 -5.87
C LEU A 36 1.40 8.73 -5.18
N ALA A 37 0.33 9.48 -5.42
CA ALA A 37 -0.99 9.20 -4.86
C ALA A 37 -1.55 7.86 -5.36
N CYS A 38 -1.32 7.49 -6.62
CA CYS A 38 -1.74 6.21 -7.16
C CYS A 38 -0.91 5.05 -6.62
N ALA A 39 0.41 5.21 -6.50
CA ALA A 39 1.27 4.20 -5.88
C ALA A 39 0.88 3.95 -4.41
N ARG A 40 0.53 5.01 -3.66
CA ARG A 40 -0.02 4.90 -2.30
C ARG A 40 -1.33 4.12 -2.24
N GLN A 41 -2.31 4.49 -3.07
CA GLN A 41 -3.59 3.76 -3.13
C GLN A 41 -3.38 2.27 -3.44
N LEU A 42 -2.50 1.96 -4.39
CA LEU A 42 -2.23 0.57 -4.77
C LEU A 42 -1.63 -0.22 -3.60
N ILE A 43 -0.61 0.31 -2.91
CA ILE A 43 0.00 -0.41 -1.78
C ILE A 43 -0.98 -0.56 -0.61
N GLU A 44 -1.78 0.46 -0.32
CA GLU A 44 -2.81 0.39 0.73
C GLU A 44 -3.85 -0.71 0.43
N HIS A 45 -4.36 -0.77 -0.80
CA HIS A 45 -5.32 -1.79 -1.20
C HIS A 45 -4.73 -3.21 -1.22
N ILE A 46 -3.53 -3.37 -1.78
CA ILE A 46 -2.86 -4.67 -1.88
C ILE A 46 -2.49 -5.18 -0.49
N SER A 47 -1.90 -4.32 0.34
CA SER A 47 -1.50 -4.73 1.68
C SER A 47 -2.68 -4.91 2.63
N GLY A 48 -3.76 -4.14 2.46
CA GLY A 48 -5.04 -4.37 3.15
C GLY A 48 -5.66 -5.74 2.87
N SER A 49 -5.30 -6.40 1.76
CA SER A 49 -5.70 -7.78 1.47
C SER A 49 -4.88 -8.85 2.22
N GLY A 50 -3.93 -8.44 3.08
CA GLY A 50 -3.08 -9.34 3.86
C GLY A 50 -1.66 -9.53 3.29
N SER A 51 -1.30 -8.81 2.23
CA SER A 51 0.02 -8.91 1.59
C SER A 51 1.03 -7.92 2.17
N ALA A 52 2.04 -8.40 2.91
CA ALA A 52 3.14 -7.56 3.42
C ALA A 52 4.32 -7.42 2.44
N ARG A 53 4.12 -7.74 1.15
CA ARG A 53 5.20 -7.76 0.16
C ARG A 53 5.52 -6.35 -0.33
N SER A 54 6.82 -6.07 -0.48
CA SER A 54 7.26 -4.85 -1.16
C SER A 54 6.78 -4.87 -2.61
N LEU A 55 6.26 -3.73 -3.09
CA LEU A 55 5.76 -3.57 -4.44
C LEU A 55 6.72 -2.76 -5.29
N MET A 56 6.97 -3.21 -6.51
CA MET A 56 7.64 -2.45 -7.55
C MET A 56 6.62 -2.18 -8.67
N ILE A 57 6.42 -0.92 -9.00
CA ILE A 57 5.46 -0.50 -10.03
C ILE A 57 6.23 0.27 -11.10
N SER A 58 6.02 -0.10 -12.36
CA SER A 58 6.54 0.64 -13.53
C SER A 58 5.35 1.10 -14.37
N LEU A 59 5.22 2.41 -14.60
CA LEU A 59 4.13 3.01 -15.37
C LEU A 59 4.70 3.76 -16.57
N GLY A 60 4.36 3.32 -17.77
CA GLY A 60 4.64 4.02 -19.01
C GLY A 60 3.34 4.55 -19.60
N LEU A 61 3.05 5.83 -19.38
CA LEU A 61 1.79 6.45 -19.78
C LEU A 61 2.05 7.56 -20.79
N LYS A 62 1.20 7.64 -21.82
CA LYS A 62 1.23 8.73 -22.80
C LYS A 62 0.58 10.00 -22.24
N ASP A 63 -0.45 9.82 -21.41
CA ASP A 63 -1.21 10.88 -20.75
C ASP A 63 -1.20 10.63 -19.24
N HIS A 64 -0.95 11.69 -18.46
CA HIS A 64 -0.91 11.64 -17.00
C HIS A 64 -2.16 12.28 -16.36
N SER A 65 -3.30 12.30 -17.06
CA SER A 65 -4.52 12.87 -16.51
C SER A 65 -5.02 12.06 -15.31
N GLN A 66 -5.74 12.74 -14.42
CA GLN A 66 -6.36 12.11 -13.26
C GLN A 66 -7.34 10.98 -13.66
N ALA A 67 -8.03 11.12 -14.79
CA ALA A 67 -8.95 10.10 -15.29
C ALA A 67 -8.21 8.80 -15.65
N THR A 68 -7.11 8.90 -16.40
CA THR A 68 -6.25 7.78 -16.75
C THR A 68 -5.71 7.08 -15.50
N MET A 69 -5.21 7.85 -14.54
CA MET A 69 -4.66 7.32 -13.29
C MET A 69 -5.71 6.58 -12.44
N LYS A 70 -6.91 7.14 -12.28
CA LYS A 70 -8.03 6.48 -11.58
C LYS A 70 -8.41 5.17 -12.25
N TYR A 71 -8.53 5.18 -13.58
CA TYR A 71 -8.87 3.99 -14.36
C TYR A 71 -7.85 2.86 -14.16
N ILE A 72 -6.55 3.17 -14.16
CA ILE A 72 -5.48 2.19 -13.93
C ILE A 72 -5.60 1.58 -12.53
N VAL A 73 -5.75 2.41 -11.49
CA VAL A 73 -5.87 1.93 -10.10
C VAL A 73 -7.08 1.01 -9.95
N SER A 74 -8.26 1.43 -10.44
CA SER A 74 -9.47 0.60 -10.40
C SER A 74 -9.25 -0.74 -11.11
N THR A 75 -8.66 -0.72 -12.30
CA THR A 75 -8.40 -1.94 -13.08
C THR A 75 -7.49 -2.91 -12.34
N ILE A 76 -6.39 -2.43 -11.73
CA ILE A 76 -5.45 -3.29 -10.98
C ILE A 76 -6.15 -3.92 -9.78
N ILE A 77 -6.95 -3.14 -9.05
CA ILE A 77 -7.67 -3.61 -7.86
C ILE A 77 -8.72 -4.67 -8.23
N GLU A 78 -9.52 -4.40 -9.27
CA GLU A 78 -10.56 -5.31 -9.75
C GLU A 78 -9.99 -6.66 -10.19
N ASN A 79 -8.82 -6.66 -10.84
CA ASN A 79 -8.18 -7.88 -11.32
C ASN A 79 -7.38 -8.63 -10.25
N ARG A 80 -7.11 -8.01 -9.08
CA ARG A 80 -6.29 -8.58 -8.00
C ARG A 80 -4.99 -9.22 -8.50
N LEU A 81 -4.18 -8.44 -9.22
CA LEU A 81 -2.95 -8.91 -9.88
C LEU A 81 -1.78 -9.19 -8.90
N TRP A 82 -2.07 -9.63 -7.67
CA TRP A 82 -1.11 -9.90 -6.58
C TRP A 82 -1.43 -11.20 -5.85
#